data_AF-A0A7V6NF23-F1
#
_entry.id   AF-A0A7V6NF23-F1
#
_cell.length_a   1.000
_cell.length_b   1.000
_cell.length_c   1.000
_cell.angle_alpha   90.00
_cell.angle_beta   90.00
_cell.angle_gamma   90.00
#
_symmetry.space_group_name_H-M   'P 1'
#
loop_
_entity.id
_entity.type
_entity.pdbx_description
1 polymer ?
#
loop_
_entity_poly.entity_id
_entity_poly.type
_entity_poly.pdbx_seq_one_letter_code
_entity_poly.pdbx_strand_id
1 'polypeptide(L)'
;MKEKNNGTKNASKSCPQKDSFFAVETTADGSPTVRGPLGETYHSLHGALLESAYVYRDSGLRYFIDQHAPSGTLPSSIHILEAGLGTGLNALLAYQTVRDATPPIHLFYSAIEKYPLPKAVTDPLEYTPHAREKEVLETIHSCPWDIPFAVDDRFTILKHRTDILDYALHSGNPRAGVPEKIHVVYYDLFSPAVQRELWTEEVLLGIVPHLETGAVLTTYSCTGFFRRLLEKLGFITERLPGPGTKRQILRAVYQEPYGSGSVT
;
A
#
# COMPACT_ATOMS: atom_id res chain seq x y z
N MET A 1 -36.75 -16.90 -39.46
CA MET A 1 -36.49 -15.90 -38.40
C MET A 1 -36.28 -16.62 -37.08
N LYS A 2 -35.02 -16.79 -36.66
CA LYS A 2 -34.64 -17.13 -35.28
C LYS A 2 -33.35 -16.38 -35.00
N GLU A 3 -33.48 -15.26 -34.31
CA GLU A 3 -32.35 -14.48 -33.80
C GLU A 3 -31.61 -15.31 -32.75
N LYS A 4 -30.29 -15.49 -32.94
CA LYS A 4 -29.39 -16.01 -31.92
C LYS A 4 -28.84 -14.82 -31.15
N ASN A 5 -29.35 -14.64 -29.94
CA ASN A 5 -28.90 -13.66 -28.97
C ASN A 5 -27.61 -14.18 -28.32
N ASN A 6 -26.44 -13.73 -28.79
CA ASN A 6 -25.14 -14.07 -28.20
C ASN A 6 -24.67 -12.92 -27.30
N GLY A 7 -25.20 -12.89 -26.07
CA GLY A 7 -24.71 -12.04 -24.99
C GLY A 7 -23.72 -12.80 -24.11
N THR A 8 -22.43 -12.80 -24.47
CA THR A 8 -21.37 -13.24 -23.56
C THR A 8 -21.10 -12.14 -22.54
N LYS A 9 -21.67 -12.30 -21.33
CA LYS A 9 -21.26 -11.55 -20.14
C LYS A 9 -19.87 -12.01 -19.71
N ASN A 10 -18.89 -11.13 -19.82
CA ASN A 10 -17.61 -11.24 -19.11
C ASN A 10 -17.89 -11.10 -17.61
N ALA A 11 -18.00 -12.22 -16.90
CA ALA A 11 -18.00 -12.22 -15.44
C ALA A 11 -16.54 -12.23 -14.98
N SER A 12 -16.07 -11.10 -14.45
CA SER A 12 -14.91 -11.11 -13.54
C SER A 12 -15.21 -12.12 -12.44
N LYS A 13 -14.20 -12.90 -12.02
CA LYS A 13 -14.35 -13.85 -10.89
C LYS A 13 -14.61 -13.04 -9.62
N SER A 14 -15.88 -12.73 -9.37
CA SER A 14 -16.34 -12.05 -8.17
C SER A 14 -16.13 -12.96 -6.97
N CYS A 15 -15.41 -12.47 -5.96
CA CYS A 15 -15.22 -13.16 -4.68
C CYS A 15 -16.60 -13.43 -4.02
N PRO A 16 -16.96 -14.69 -3.68
CA PRO A 16 -18.18 -15.00 -2.94
C PRO A 16 -17.99 -14.88 -1.40
N GLN A 17 -19.03 -14.42 -0.67
CA GLN A 17 -19.00 -14.20 0.80
C GLN A 17 -19.26 -15.46 1.65
N LYS A 18 -18.48 -15.65 2.72
CA LYS A 18 -18.86 -15.73 4.17
C LYS A 18 -17.79 -16.47 5.00
N ASP A 19 -17.08 -15.71 5.84
CA ASP A 19 -16.34 -16.01 7.08
C ASP A 19 -15.40 -17.24 7.20
N SER A 20 -15.39 -18.16 6.24
CA SER A 20 -14.63 -19.42 6.28
C SER A 20 -13.35 -19.42 5.44
N PHE A 21 -13.08 -18.32 4.72
CA PHE A 21 -11.90 -18.21 3.84
C PHE A 21 -10.66 -17.64 4.53
N PHE A 22 -10.85 -16.88 5.60
CA PHE A 22 -9.74 -16.24 6.30
C PHE A 22 -9.28 -17.10 7.46
N ALA A 23 -7.99 -17.41 7.48
CA ALA A 23 -7.34 -18.07 8.60
C ALA A 23 -6.20 -17.20 9.11
N VAL A 24 -6.18 -16.92 10.40
CA VAL A 24 -5.04 -16.26 11.04
C VAL A 24 -3.96 -17.30 11.30
N GLU A 25 -2.75 -17.02 10.84
CA GLU A 25 -1.60 -17.92 10.93
C GLU A 25 -0.43 -17.20 11.59
N THR A 26 0.31 -17.90 12.46
CA THR A 26 1.54 -17.36 13.04
C THR A 26 2.69 -17.57 12.08
N THR A 27 3.42 -16.49 11.79
CA THR A 27 4.62 -16.52 10.93
C THR A 27 5.88 -16.85 11.74
N ALA A 28 7.01 -17.08 11.08
CA ALA A 28 8.25 -17.51 11.74
C ALA A 28 8.85 -16.47 12.71
N ASP A 29 8.52 -15.18 12.58
CA ASP A 29 8.93 -14.12 13.52
C ASP A 29 7.93 -13.94 14.70
N GLY A 30 6.92 -14.81 14.79
CA GLY A 30 5.88 -14.79 15.82
C GLY A 30 4.71 -13.85 15.53
N SER A 31 4.80 -12.99 14.50
CA SER A 31 3.70 -12.10 14.13
C SER A 31 2.59 -12.83 13.34
N PRO A 32 1.33 -12.39 13.46
CA PRO A 32 0.21 -12.99 12.73
C PRO A 32 0.15 -12.52 11.27
N THR A 33 -0.20 -13.43 10.37
CA THR A 33 -0.64 -13.13 9.01
C THR A 33 -2.04 -13.67 8.81
N VAL A 34 -2.67 -13.31 7.70
CA VAL A 34 -3.97 -13.83 7.30
C VAL A 34 -3.77 -14.61 6.01
N ARG A 35 -4.34 -15.80 5.89
CA ARG A 35 -4.51 -16.48 4.60
C ARG A 35 -5.79 -15.98 3.94
N GLY A 36 -5.68 -15.48 2.72
CA GLY A 36 -6.81 -14.98 1.95
C GLY A 36 -7.50 -16.06 1.11
N PRO A 37 -8.65 -15.72 0.50
CA PRO A 37 -9.43 -16.65 -0.34
C PRO A 37 -8.70 -17.10 -1.60
N LEU A 38 -7.65 -16.38 -2.02
CA LEU A 38 -6.83 -16.70 -3.20
C LEU A 38 -5.70 -17.68 -2.88
N GLY A 39 -5.63 -18.19 -1.64
CA GLY A 39 -4.62 -19.15 -1.20
C GLY A 39 -3.28 -18.53 -0.79
N GLU A 40 -3.01 -17.29 -1.19
CA GLU A 40 -1.88 -16.49 -0.70
C GLU A 40 -2.15 -15.93 0.71
N THR A 41 -1.08 -15.69 1.46
CA THR A 41 -1.11 -14.98 2.73
C THR A 41 -0.90 -13.48 2.50
N TYR A 42 -1.50 -12.65 3.34
CA TYR A 42 -1.38 -11.18 3.28
C TYR A 42 0.07 -10.72 3.52
N HIS A 43 0.84 -11.51 4.27
CA HIS A 43 2.27 -11.29 4.54
C HIS A 43 3.05 -12.60 4.41
N SER A 44 4.38 -12.51 4.26
CA SER A 44 5.27 -13.68 4.25
C SER A 44 5.15 -14.55 5.51
N LEU A 45 5.06 -15.87 5.31
CA LEU A 45 5.13 -16.86 6.40
C LEU A 45 6.50 -16.88 7.12
N HIS A 46 7.53 -16.29 6.53
CA HIS A 46 8.85 -16.17 7.17
C HIS A 46 8.92 -15.02 8.20
N GLY A 47 7.88 -14.21 8.29
CA GLY A 47 7.78 -13.11 9.25
C GLY A 47 7.02 -11.93 8.66
N ALA A 48 5.81 -11.65 9.15
CA ALA A 48 5.02 -10.52 8.67
C ALA A 48 5.63 -9.19 9.13
N LEU A 49 5.97 -9.09 10.42
CA LEU A 49 6.64 -7.91 10.97
C LEU A 49 7.99 -7.66 10.30
N LEU A 50 8.81 -8.70 10.17
CA LEU A 50 10.13 -8.62 9.55
C LEU A 50 10.05 -8.09 8.11
N GLU A 51 9.12 -8.64 7.32
CA GLU A 51 8.92 -8.23 5.94
C GLU A 51 8.40 -6.79 5.84
N SER A 52 7.29 -6.47 6.51
CA SER A 52 6.67 -5.15 6.43
C SER A 52 7.58 -4.05 6.96
N ALA A 53 8.33 -4.34 8.03
CA ALA A 53 9.36 -3.45 8.55
C ALA A 53 10.41 -3.14 7.49
N TYR A 54 10.96 -4.16 6.84
CA TYR A 54 12.05 -3.96 5.89
C TYR A 54 11.58 -3.33 4.57
N VAL A 55 10.49 -3.84 3.98
CA VAL A 55 10.01 -3.44 2.65
C VAL A 55 9.38 -2.06 2.66
N TYR A 56 8.49 -1.79 3.63
CA TYR A 56 7.65 -0.60 3.61
C TYR A 56 8.17 0.47 4.54
N ARG A 57 8.38 0.13 5.82
CA ARG A 57 8.86 1.11 6.81
C ARG A 57 10.29 1.57 6.53
N ASP A 58 11.24 0.64 6.42
CA ASP A 58 12.67 0.95 6.36
C ASP A 58 13.07 1.38 4.94
N SER A 59 12.69 0.59 3.93
CA SER A 59 13.04 0.89 2.53
C SER A 59 12.16 1.97 1.89
N GLY A 60 10.99 2.26 2.47
CA GLY A 60 10.06 3.29 2.00
C GLY A 60 10.14 4.56 2.86
N LEU A 61 9.33 4.62 3.92
CA LEU A 61 9.16 5.84 4.72
C LEU A 61 10.46 6.34 5.37
N ARG A 62 11.22 5.47 6.04
CA ARG A 62 12.49 5.88 6.66
C ARG A 62 13.51 6.29 5.62
N TYR A 63 13.60 5.56 4.52
CA TYR A 63 14.46 5.97 3.41
C TYR A 63 14.11 7.37 2.90
N PHE A 64 12.82 7.67 2.67
CA PHE A 64 12.37 9.02 2.31
C PHE A 64 12.80 10.05 3.36
N ILE A 65 12.55 9.78 4.65
CA ILE A 65 12.97 10.67 5.74
C ILE A 65 14.49 10.90 5.71
N ASP A 66 15.28 9.85 5.57
CA ASP A 66 16.74 9.89 5.58
C ASP A 66 17.33 10.63 4.37
N GLN A 67 16.66 10.63 3.22
CA GLN A 67 17.08 11.41 2.05
C GLN A 67 16.80 12.92 2.21
N HIS A 68 15.73 13.29 2.92
CA HIS A 68 15.25 14.67 2.98
C HIS A 68 15.62 15.42 4.28
N ALA A 69 15.80 14.71 5.39
CA ALA A 69 16.13 15.32 6.68
C ALA A 69 17.49 16.05 6.70
N PRO A 70 18.60 15.48 6.17
CA PRO A 70 19.92 16.13 6.22
C PRO A 70 20.00 17.44 5.43
N SER A 71 19.20 17.57 4.35
CA SER A 71 19.13 18.76 3.51
C SER A 71 18.11 19.78 4.00
N GLY A 72 17.38 19.49 5.09
CA GLY A 72 16.31 20.36 5.60
C GLY A 72 15.09 20.44 4.67
N THR A 73 14.94 19.50 3.74
CA THR A 73 13.83 19.46 2.78
C THR A 73 12.69 18.54 3.20
N LEU A 74 12.81 17.93 4.39
CA LEU A 74 11.77 17.05 4.92
C LEU A 74 10.48 17.85 5.18
N PRO A 75 9.34 17.46 4.58
CA PRO A 75 8.09 18.16 4.81
C PRO A 75 7.60 17.91 6.24
N SER A 76 6.89 18.90 6.81
CA SER A 76 6.24 18.76 8.12
C SER A 76 5.07 17.76 8.09
N SER A 77 4.53 17.47 6.90
CA SER A 77 3.58 16.39 6.69
C SER A 77 4.03 15.45 5.56
N ILE A 78 4.10 14.16 5.87
CA ILE A 78 4.39 13.11 4.90
C ILE A 78 3.09 12.41 4.53
N HIS A 79 2.91 12.21 3.22
CA HIS A 79 1.71 11.62 2.65
C HIS A 79 2.05 10.26 2.05
N ILE A 80 1.39 9.21 2.54
CA ILE A 80 1.55 7.84 2.07
C ILE A 80 0.28 7.41 1.33
N LEU A 81 0.46 6.74 0.19
CA LEU A 81 -0.58 5.96 -0.46
C LEU A 81 -0.25 4.47 -0.34
N GLU A 82 -1.13 3.69 0.26
CA GLU A 82 -1.07 2.23 0.28
C GLU A 82 -2.10 1.63 -0.67
N ALA A 83 -1.61 0.77 -1.56
CA ALA A 83 -2.41 -0.08 -2.41
C ALA A 83 -2.62 -1.43 -1.71
N GLY A 84 -3.74 -1.58 -1.00
CA GLY A 84 -4.08 -2.76 -0.20
C GLY A 84 -3.84 -2.55 1.29
N LEU A 85 -4.87 -2.11 2.03
CA LEU A 85 -4.78 -1.93 3.49
C LEU A 85 -4.55 -3.26 4.22
N GLY A 86 -5.22 -4.31 3.78
CA GLY A 86 -5.10 -5.65 4.34
C GLY A 86 -5.25 -5.70 5.86
N THR A 87 -4.19 -6.15 6.53
CA THR A 87 -4.16 -6.30 8.00
C THR A 87 -3.87 -5.00 8.75
N GLY A 88 -3.67 -3.87 8.06
CA GLY A 88 -3.30 -2.59 8.68
C GLY A 88 -1.87 -2.54 9.24
N LEU A 89 -1.07 -3.59 9.04
CA LEU A 89 0.28 -3.69 9.59
C LEU A 89 1.19 -2.55 9.09
N ASN A 90 1.22 -2.26 7.80
CA ASN A 90 2.10 -1.22 7.27
C ASN A 90 1.69 0.18 7.78
N ALA A 91 0.39 0.43 7.93
CA ALA A 91 -0.13 1.67 8.53
C ALA A 91 0.30 1.81 10.00
N LEU A 92 0.24 0.73 10.78
CA LEU A 92 0.72 0.71 12.16
C LEU A 92 2.24 0.98 12.23
N LEU A 93 3.04 0.34 11.38
CA LEU A 93 4.49 0.55 11.34
C LEU A 93 4.85 1.98 10.89
N ALA A 94 4.06 2.57 9.99
CA ALA A 94 4.23 3.96 9.59
C ALA A 94 3.92 4.91 10.76
N TYR A 95 2.84 4.68 11.50
CA TYR A 95 2.53 5.41 12.74
C TYR A 95 3.69 5.34 13.76
N GLN A 96 4.19 4.13 14.04
CA GLN A 96 5.33 3.93 14.96
C GLN A 96 6.57 4.72 14.55
N THR A 97 6.77 4.92 13.24
CA THR A 97 7.93 5.67 12.71
C THR A 97 7.85 7.16 13.01
N VAL A 98 6.65 7.75 13.00
CA VAL A 98 6.48 9.21 13.14
C VAL A 98 6.06 9.65 14.54
N ARG A 99 5.51 8.75 15.36
CA ARG A 99 4.97 9.06 16.70
C ARG A 99 5.96 9.86 17.54
N ASP A 100 7.20 9.38 17.60
CA ASP A 100 8.27 9.96 18.43
C ASP A 100 9.32 10.71 17.59
N ALA A 101 9.02 11.02 16.32
CA ALA A 101 9.95 11.68 15.42
C ALA A 101 10.27 13.13 15.86
N THR A 102 11.54 13.50 15.71
CA THR A 102 12.08 14.84 15.95
C THR A 102 12.87 15.31 14.72
N PRO A 103 12.49 16.44 14.07
CA PRO A 103 11.34 17.29 14.39
C PRO A 103 9.99 16.57 14.21
N PRO A 104 8.89 17.11 14.75
CA PRO A 104 7.56 16.52 14.56
C PRO A 104 7.17 16.38 13.09
N ILE A 105 6.64 15.19 12.74
CA ILE A 105 6.12 14.88 11.40
C ILE A 105 4.66 14.47 11.57
N HIS A 106 3.77 15.06 10.78
CA HIS A 106 2.39 14.60 10.65
C HIS A 106 2.28 13.61 9.48
N LEU A 107 1.76 12.41 9.74
CA LEU A 107 1.54 11.39 8.73
C LEU A 107 0.09 11.43 8.25
N PHE A 108 -0.09 11.70 6.96
CA PHE A 108 -1.37 11.53 6.26
C PHE A 108 -1.32 10.22 5.45
N TYR A 109 -2.10 9.24 5.85
CA TYR A 109 -2.05 7.89 5.29
C TYR A 109 -3.33 7.57 4.54
N SER A 110 -3.22 7.43 3.23
CA SER A 110 -4.32 7.01 2.37
C SER A 110 -4.16 5.53 2.02
N ALA A 111 -5.22 4.75 2.19
CA ALA A 111 -5.21 3.32 1.86
C ALA A 111 -6.39 2.96 0.96
N ILE A 112 -6.14 2.13 -0.04
CA ILE A 112 -7.16 1.60 -0.95
C ILE A 112 -7.40 0.14 -0.61
N GLU A 113 -8.65 -0.25 -0.35
CA GLU A 113 -8.98 -1.62 0.00
C GLU A 113 -10.35 -2.02 -0.58
N LYS A 114 -10.35 -3.02 -1.46
CA LYS A 114 -11.58 -3.51 -2.11
C LYS A 114 -12.38 -4.42 -1.18
N TYR A 115 -11.70 -5.24 -0.39
CA TYR A 115 -12.29 -6.27 0.44
C TYR A 115 -11.75 -6.19 1.88
N PRO A 116 -12.23 -5.21 2.68
CA PRO A 116 -11.80 -5.07 4.06
C PRO A 116 -12.01 -6.36 4.85
N LEU A 117 -11.01 -6.73 5.65
CA LEU A 117 -11.09 -7.91 6.50
C LEU A 117 -12.25 -7.77 7.52
N PRO A 118 -13.02 -8.85 7.77
CA PRO A 118 -14.04 -8.84 8.82
C PRO A 118 -13.42 -8.61 10.19
N LYS A 119 -14.17 -7.98 11.10
CA LYS A 119 -13.73 -7.73 12.49
C LYS A 119 -13.24 -8.99 13.20
N ALA A 120 -13.91 -10.13 12.99
CA ALA A 120 -13.51 -11.41 13.55
C ALA A 120 -12.12 -11.90 13.12
N VAL A 121 -11.60 -11.40 11.99
CA VAL A 121 -10.25 -11.69 11.49
C VAL A 121 -9.25 -10.65 11.99
N THR A 122 -9.65 -9.38 12.11
CA THR A 122 -8.75 -8.30 12.55
C THR A 122 -8.55 -8.24 14.07
N ASP A 123 -9.58 -8.56 14.86
CA ASP A 123 -9.53 -8.57 16.33
C ASP A 123 -8.39 -9.41 16.93
N PRO A 124 -8.11 -10.63 16.45
CA PRO A 124 -7.00 -11.42 16.97
C PRO A 124 -5.62 -11.00 16.45
N LEU A 125 -5.52 -10.00 15.56
CA LEU A 125 -4.23 -9.57 15.02
C LEU A 125 -3.50 -8.70 16.05
N GLU A 126 -2.45 -9.27 16.64
CA GLU A 126 -1.57 -8.56 17.57
C GLU A 126 -0.15 -8.47 17.01
N TYR A 127 0.27 -7.25 16.68
CA TYR A 127 1.61 -6.95 16.15
C TYR A 127 2.56 -6.33 17.17
N THR A 128 2.05 -6.00 18.36
CA THR A 128 2.77 -5.20 19.36
C THR A 128 2.19 -5.43 20.74
N PRO A 129 3.03 -5.49 21.80
CA PRO A 129 2.55 -5.55 23.17
C PRO A 129 2.05 -4.19 23.70
N HIS A 130 2.31 -3.08 22.99
CA HIS A 130 1.99 -1.74 23.47
C HIS A 130 0.49 -1.42 23.33
N ALA A 131 -0.19 -1.18 24.45
CA ALA A 131 -1.64 -0.93 24.49
C ALA A 131 -2.09 0.19 23.54
N ARG A 132 -1.36 1.32 23.51
CA ARG A 132 -1.67 2.44 22.61
C ARG A 132 -1.59 2.04 21.14
N GLU A 133 -0.63 1.20 20.77
CA GLU A 133 -0.46 0.74 19.40
C GLU A 133 -1.54 -0.29 18.99
N LYS A 134 -2.03 -1.08 19.95
CA LYS A 134 -3.22 -1.94 19.76
C LYS A 134 -4.46 -1.09 19.47
N GLU A 135 -4.71 -0.05 20.27
CA GLU A 135 -5.83 0.89 20.04
C GLU A 135 -5.72 1.55 18.65
N VAL A 136 -4.51 1.94 18.23
CA VAL A 136 -4.27 2.50 16.90
C VAL A 136 -4.63 1.50 15.81
N LEU A 137 -4.23 0.23 15.93
CA LEU A 137 -4.58 -0.82 14.97
C LEU A 137 -6.09 -1.06 14.91
N GLU A 138 -6.75 -1.17 16.07
CA GLU A 138 -8.21 -1.29 16.15
C GLU A 138 -8.92 -0.09 15.49
N THR A 139 -8.38 1.11 15.69
CA THR A 139 -8.90 2.35 15.09
C THR A 139 -8.69 2.37 13.58
N ILE A 140 -7.54 1.93 13.07
CA ILE A 140 -7.27 1.79 11.63
C ILE A 140 -8.37 0.93 10.98
N HIS A 141 -8.78 -0.17 11.61
CA HIS A 141 -9.83 -1.03 11.07
C HIS A 141 -11.23 -0.43 11.20
N SER A 142 -11.54 0.21 12.33
CA SER A 142 -12.91 0.65 12.66
C SER A 142 -13.27 2.07 12.22
N CYS A 143 -12.28 2.91 11.89
CA CYS A 143 -12.55 4.29 11.48
C CYS A 143 -13.37 4.36 10.18
N PRO A 144 -14.12 5.47 9.95
CA PRO A 144 -14.96 5.63 8.78
C PRO A 144 -14.20 5.50 7.45
N TRP A 145 -14.93 5.10 6.40
CA TRP A 145 -14.42 5.07 5.03
C TRP A 145 -14.72 6.39 4.32
N ASP A 146 -13.87 6.73 3.36
CA ASP A 146 -14.01 7.86 2.42
C ASP A 146 -14.04 9.26 3.07
N ILE A 147 -13.64 9.36 4.35
CA ILE A 147 -13.38 10.63 5.04
C ILE A 147 -12.09 10.53 5.86
N PRO A 148 -11.26 11.59 5.91
CA PRO A 148 -10.08 11.61 6.77
C PRO A 148 -10.46 11.50 8.25
N PHE A 149 -9.72 10.69 9.00
CA PHE A 149 -9.92 10.45 10.42
C PHE A 149 -8.60 10.59 11.17
N ALA A 150 -8.55 11.49 12.15
CA ALA A 150 -7.39 11.65 13.04
C ALA A 150 -7.36 10.49 14.05
N VAL A 151 -6.46 9.53 13.83
CA VAL A 151 -6.24 8.38 14.73
C VAL A 151 -5.40 8.80 15.95
N ASP A 152 -4.50 9.76 15.74
CA ASP A 152 -3.61 10.35 16.73
C ASP A 152 -3.22 11.77 16.27
N ASP A 153 -2.64 12.60 17.15
CA ASP A 153 -2.23 13.98 16.83
C ASP A 153 -1.27 14.06 15.62
N ARG A 154 -0.51 12.99 15.40
CA ARG A 154 0.48 12.88 14.32
C ARG A 154 0.05 11.95 13.19
N PHE A 155 -1.16 11.42 13.22
CA PHE A 155 -1.57 10.38 12.28
C PHE A 155 -3.04 10.53 11.88
N THR A 156 -3.23 10.94 10.63
CA THR A 156 -4.53 10.95 9.95
C THR A 156 -4.58 9.79 8.97
N ILE A 157 -5.65 9.00 9.02
CA ILE A 157 -5.90 7.95 8.03
C ILE A 157 -7.12 8.29 7.19
N LEU A 158 -7.04 7.99 5.90
CA LEU A 158 -8.16 7.98 4.98
C LEU A 158 -8.17 6.63 4.26
N LYS A 159 -9.29 5.93 4.32
CA LYS A 159 -9.42 4.63 3.66
C LYS A 159 -10.49 4.71 2.59
N HIS A 160 -10.19 4.17 1.41
CA HIS A 160 -11.13 4.08 0.29
C HIS A 160 -11.56 2.64 0.08
N ARG A 161 -12.88 2.41 0.10
CA ARG A 161 -13.42 1.06 -0.13
C ARG A 161 -13.70 0.82 -1.61
N THR A 162 -12.65 0.66 -2.39
CA THR A 162 -12.73 0.57 -3.86
C THR A 162 -11.67 -0.37 -4.43
N ASP A 163 -11.90 -0.81 -5.67
CA ASP A 163 -10.83 -1.41 -6.48
C ASP A 163 -9.79 -0.34 -6.82
N ILE A 164 -8.50 -0.71 -6.85
CA ILE A 164 -7.43 0.21 -7.24
C ILE A 164 -7.48 0.58 -8.72
N LEU A 165 -8.03 -0.28 -9.58
CA LEU A 165 -8.30 0.07 -10.98
C LEU A 165 -9.38 1.15 -11.06
N ASP A 166 -10.47 0.99 -10.30
CA ASP A 166 -11.51 2.00 -10.22
C ASP A 166 -10.97 3.29 -9.61
N TYR A 167 -10.11 3.20 -8.59
CA TYR A 167 -9.43 4.36 -8.01
C TYR A 167 -8.56 5.09 -9.05
N ALA A 168 -7.74 4.35 -9.81
CA ALA A 168 -6.85 4.90 -10.82
C ALA A 168 -7.61 5.59 -11.96
N LEU A 169 -8.76 5.04 -12.38
CA LEU A 169 -9.63 5.64 -13.39
C LEU A 169 -10.28 6.97 -12.92
N HIS A 170 -10.46 7.14 -11.62
CA HIS A 170 -11.13 8.30 -11.04
C HIS A 170 -10.19 9.24 -10.30
N SER A 171 -8.87 9.01 -10.30
CA SER A 171 -7.91 9.85 -9.58
C SER A 171 -7.85 11.31 -10.09
N GLY A 172 -8.23 11.54 -11.34
CA GLY A 172 -8.44 12.88 -11.91
C GLY A 172 -9.76 13.56 -11.51
N ASN A 173 -10.63 12.87 -10.76
CA ASN A 173 -11.87 13.44 -10.24
C ASN A 173 -11.68 13.68 -8.73
N PRO A 174 -11.77 14.94 -8.25
CA PRO A 174 -11.56 15.29 -6.84
C PRO A 174 -12.73 14.81 -5.95
N ARG A 175 -13.11 13.54 -6.05
CA ARG A 175 -13.81 12.87 -4.96
C ARG A 175 -12.87 12.92 -3.76
N ALA A 176 -13.38 13.52 -2.69
CA ALA A 176 -12.65 13.89 -1.49
C ALA A 176 -11.61 12.84 -1.08
N GLY A 177 -10.33 13.23 -1.11
CA GLY A 177 -9.30 12.55 -0.33
C GLY A 177 -8.12 11.92 -1.07
N VAL A 178 -8.01 11.99 -2.40
CA VAL A 178 -6.68 11.75 -3.01
C VAL A 178 -5.71 12.81 -2.46
N PRO A 179 -4.60 12.43 -1.82
CA PRO A 179 -3.63 13.41 -1.37
C PRO A 179 -3.12 14.18 -2.58
N GLU A 180 -3.21 15.51 -2.57
CA GLU A 180 -2.68 16.34 -3.67
C GLU A 180 -1.17 16.12 -3.90
N LYS A 181 -0.49 15.57 -2.88
CA LYS A 181 0.93 15.24 -2.87
C LYS A 181 1.14 13.88 -2.25
N ILE A 182 1.86 13.01 -2.94
CA ILE A 182 2.25 11.68 -2.45
C ILE A 182 3.78 11.63 -2.38
N HIS A 183 4.28 11.30 -1.20
CA HIS A 183 5.71 11.20 -0.93
C HIS A 183 6.18 9.74 -0.89
N VAL A 184 5.30 8.83 -0.46
CA VAL A 184 5.61 7.39 -0.37
C VAL A 184 4.44 6.58 -0.87
N VAL A 185 4.72 5.54 -1.66
CA VAL A 185 3.74 4.56 -2.13
C VAL A 185 4.12 3.18 -1.61
N TYR A 186 3.24 2.55 -0.84
CA TYR A 186 3.33 1.15 -0.49
C TYR A 186 2.49 0.34 -1.48
N TYR A 187 3.16 -0.32 -2.43
CA TYR A 187 2.51 -1.13 -3.45
C TYR A 187 2.39 -2.58 -2.95
N ASP A 188 1.43 -2.82 -2.06
CA ASP A 188 1.25 -4.06 -1.29
C ASP A 188 0.04 -4.87 -1.75
N LEU A 189 -0.01 -5.14 -3.05
CA LEU A 189 -1.05 -5.96 -3.66
C LEU A 189 -0.64 -7.44 -3.65
N PHE A 190 -1.61 -8.34 -3.79
CA PHE A 190 -1.32 -9.75 -4.04
C PHE A 190 -0.46 -9.94 -5.29
N SER A 191 0.29 -11.03 -5.31
CA SER A 191 1.42 -11.15 -6.22
C SER A 191 0.98 -11.09 -7.69
N PRO A 192 1.86 -10.67 -8.62
CA PRO A 192 1.54 -10.70 -10.05
C PRO A 192 1.18 -12.10 -10.59
N ALA A 193 1.51 -13.16 -9.85
CA ALA A 193 1.11 -14.53 -10.22
C ALA A 193 -0.38 -14.78 -9.96
N VAL A 194 -0.96 -14.08 -8.98
CA VAL A 194 -2.37 -14.23 -8.58
C VAL A 194 -3.25 -13.12 -9.16
N GLN A 195 -2.79 -11.87 -9.14
CA GLN A 195 -3.57 -10.71 -9.56
C GLN A 195 -2.80 -9.80 -10.52
N ARG A 196 -2.36 -10.35 -11.67
CA ARG A 196 -1.55 -9.63 -12.66
C ARG A 196 -2.19 -8.32 -13.16
N GLU A 197 -3.52 -8.30 -13.24
CA GLU A 197 -4.32 -7.15 -13.66
C GLU A 197 -4.12 -5.91 -12.77
N LEU A 198 -3.62 -6.09 -11.55
CA LEU A 198 -3.32 -5.00 -10.63
C LEU A 198 -1.90 -4.45 -10.79
N TRP A 199 -1.06 -5.02 -11.64
CA TRP A 199 0.33 -4.61 -11.85
C TRP A 199 0.50 -4.00 -13.24
N THR A 200 -0.33 -3.02 -13.56
CA THR A 200 -0.46 -2.46 -14.91
C THR A 200 -0.04 -1.00 -14.96
N GLU A 201 0.25 -0.53 -16.17
CA GLU A 201 0.54 0.89 -16.42
C GLU A 201 -0.63 1.79 -16.03
N GLU A 202 -1.86 1.32 -16.28
CA GLU A 202 -3.09 2.03 -15.93
C GLU A 202 -3.18 2.34 -14.44
N VAL A 203 -2.89 1.37 -13.56
CA VAL A 203 -2.86 1.59 -12.12
C VAL A 203 -1.84 2.66 -11.74
N LEU A 204 -0.61 2.55 -12.27
CA LEU A 204 0.45 3.51 -11.96
C LEU A 204 0.17 4.91 -12.52
N LEU A 205 -0.44 5.02 -13.69
CA LEU A 205 -0.87 6.31 -14.24
C LEU A 205 -1.97 6.99 -13.40
N GLY A 206 -2.71 6.23 -12.60
CA GLY A 206 -3.61 6.79 -11.59
C GLY A 206 -2.90 7.39 -10.38
N ILE A 207 -1.62 7.05 -10.16
CA ILE A 207 -0.82 7.44 -8.98
C ILE A 207 0.22 8.50 -9.34
N VAL A 208 0.96 8.29 -10.44
CA VAL A 208 2.09 9.11 -10.90
C VAL A 208 1.80 10.62 -10.95
N PRO A 209 0.63 11.09 -11.41
CA PRO A 209 0.30 12.53 -11.43
C PRO A 209 0.28 13.20 -10.06
N HIS A 210 0.17 12.43 -8.98
CA HIS A 210 0.11 12.92 -7.60
C HIS A 210 1.45 12.78 -6.86
N LEU A 211 2.47 12.19 -7.49
CA LEU A 211 3.78 11.99 -6.88
C LEU A 211 4.59 13.28 -6.87
N GLU A 212 5.19 13.59 -5.73
CA GLU A 212 6.23 14.61 -5.64
C GLU A 212 7.56 14.08 -6.21
N THR A 213 8.39 14.96 -6.78
CA THR A 213 9.75 14.57 -7.15
C THR A 213 10.51 14.09 -5.91
N GLY A 214 11.17 12.94 -6.03
CA GLY A 214 11.78 12.24 -4.90
C GLY A 214 10.85 11.25 -4.18
N ALA A 215 9.58 11.14 -4.59
CA ALA A 215 8.65 10.18 -4.00
C ALA A 215 9.16 8.74 -4.15
N VAL A 216 8.93 7.93 -3.12
CA VAL A 216 9.46 6.58 -3.01
C VAL A 216 8.33 5.57 -3.13
N LEU A 217 8.40 4.69 -4.13
CA LEU A 217 7.55 3.51 -4.23
C LEU A 217 8.32 2.27 -3.76
N THR A 218 7.72 1.48 -2.87
CA THR A 218 8.28 0.18 -2.48
C THR A 218 7.28 -0.96 -2.63
N THR A 219 7.82 -2.15 -2.88
CA THR A 219 7.04 -3.39 -2.95
C THR A 219 7.91 -4.61 -2.68
N TYR A 220 7.32 -5.66 -2.14
CA TYR A 220 8.00 -6.94 -1.99
C TYR A 220 8.27 -7.63 -3.34
N SER A 221 7.55 -7.24 -4.40
CA SER A 221 7.56 -7.89 -5.72
C SER A 221 8.66 -7.31 -6.63
N CYS A 222 9.66 -8.12 -6.97
CA CYS A 222 10.78 -7.68 -7.83
C CYS A 222 10.68 -8.24 -9.26
N THR A 223 9.49 -8.24 -9.87
CA THR A 223 9.31 -8.78 -11.23
C THR A 223 9.91 -7.86 -12.29
N GLY A 224 10.48 -8.46 -13.34
CA GLY A 224 11.15 -7.70 -14.40
C GLY A 224 10.23 -6.78 -15.21
N PHE A 225 8.96 -7.17 -15.40
CA PHE A 225 8.01 -6.33 -16.15
C PHE A 225 7.59 -5.11 -15.35
N PHE A 226 7.33 -5.26 -14.04
CA PHE A 226 6.91 -4.15 -13.19
C PHE A 226 8.03 -3.13 -13.02
N ARG A 227 9.28 -3.60 -12.88
CA ARG A 227 10.45 -2.70 -12.88
C ARG A 227 10.54 -1.85 -14.15
N ARG A 228 10.44 -2.49 -15.33
CA ARG A 228 10.48 -1.76 -16.62
C ARG A 228 9.32 -0.76 -16.76
N LEU A 229 8.17 -1.10 -16.19
CA LEU A 229 7.03 -0.21 -16.18
C LEU A 229 7.29 1.03 -15.31
N LEU A 230 7.85 0.86 -14.11
CA LEU A 230 8.27 1.98 -13.26
C LEU A 230 9.34 2.83 -13.96
N GLU A 231 10.36 2.21 -14.57
CA GLU A 231 11.39 2.92 -15.34
C GLU A 231 10.77 3.75 -16.48
N LYS A 232 9.80 3.18 -17.21
CA LYS A 232 9.06 3.90 -18.27
C LYS A 232 8.31 5.13 -17.74
N LEU A 233 7.85 5.09 -16.48
CA LEU A 233 7.05 6.14 -15.87
C LEU A 233 7.89 7.17 -15.07
N GLY A 234 9.21 7.21 -15.27
CA GLY A 234 10.08 8.24 -14.68
C GLY A 234 10.66 7.89 -13.31
N PHE A 235 10.62 6.61 -12.92
CA PHE A 235 11.29 6.14 -11.71
C PHE A 235 12.70 5.63 -11.98
N ILE A 236 13.63 5.94 -11.09
CA ILE A 236 14.89 5.20 -10.95
C ILE A 236 14.64 4.02 -10.02
N THR A 237 14.89 2.80 -10.51
CA THR A 237 14.62 1.58 -9.75
C THR A 237 15.88 0.96 -9.16
N GLU A 238 15.75 0.39 -7.97
CA GLU A 238 16.82 -0.27 -7.23
C GLU A 238 16.31 -1.60 -6.66
N ARG A 239 17.11 -2.65 -6.84
CA ARG A 239 16.84 -3.95 -6.22
C ARG A 239 17.62 -4.06 -4.93
N LEU A 240 16.90 -4.19 -3.83
CA LEU A 240 17.50 -4.39 -2.51
C LEU A 240 17.49 -5.88 -2.16
N PRO A 241 18.43 -6.37 -1.34
CA PRO A 241 18.35 -7.70 -0.75
C PRO A 241 17.00 -7.89 -0.06
N GLY A 242 16.36 -9.05 -0.21
CA GLY A 242 15.08 -9.30 0.47
C GLY A 242 15.27 -9.73 1.92
N PRO A 243 14.23 -9.57 2.77
CA PRO A 243 14.27 -10.05 4.15
C PRO A 243 14.09 -11.58 4.21
N GLY A 244 14.75 -12.21 5.18
CA GLY A 244 14.64 -13.65 5.41
C GLY A 244 15.08 -14.49 4.20
N THR A 245 14.14 -15.23 3.61
CA THR A 245 14.40 -16.10 2.44
C THR A 245 14.11 -15.41 1.10
N LYS A 246 13.52 -14.20 1.09
CA LYS A 246 13.28 -13.46 -0.15
C LYS A 246 14.61 -12.98 -0.72
N ARG A 247 14.79 -13.19 -2.03
CA ARG A 247 16.05 -12.80 -2.70
C ARG A 247 16.18 -11.29 -2.84
N GLN A 248 15.13 -10.63 -3.33
CA GLN A 248 15.15 -9.21 -3.65
C GLN A 248 13.78 -8.58 -3.44
N ILE A 249 13.77 -7.31 -3.05
CA ILE A 249 12.61 -6.43 -3.06
C ILE A 249 12.87 -5.28 -4.04
N LEU A 250 11.85 -4.47 -4.32
CA LEU A 250 11.98 -3.35 -5.24
C LEU A 250 11.70 -2.02 -4.52
N ARG A 251 12.63 -1.08 -4.69
CA ARG A 251 12.44 0.34 -4.38
C ARG A 251 12.55 1.13 -5.69
N ALA A 252 11.76 2.17 -5.81
CA ALA A 252 11.77 3.05 -6.97
C ALA A 252 11.61 4.51 -6.50
N VAL A 253 12.46 5.41 -6.99
CA VAL A 253 12.40 6.84 -6.65
C VAL A 253 11.98 7.61 -7.89
N TYR A 254 10.91 8.38 -7.78
CA TYR A 254 10.40 9.21 -8.86
C TYR A 254 11.29 10.43 -9.07
N GLN A 255 11.74 10.69 -10.30
CA GLN A 255 12.69 11.77 -10.60
C GLN A 255 12.15 12.82 -11.56
N GLU A 256 11.33 12.44 -12.53
CA GLU A 256 10.85 13.35 -13.56
C GLU A 256 9.35 13.19 -13.82
N PRO A 257 8.61 14.30 -13.98
CA PRO A 257 7.22 14.27 -14.44
C PRO A 257 7.09 13.52 -15.76
N TYR A 258 6.38 12.38 -15.74
CA TYR A 258 6.01 11.64 -16.95
C TYR A 258 5.33 12.60 -17.96
N GLY A 259 5.86 12.68 -19.18
CA GLY A 259 5.32 13.54 -20.25
C GLY A 259 5.87 14.97 -20.34
N SER A 260 6.83 15.36 -19.51
CA SER A 260 7.50 16.68 -19.64
C SER A 260 8.52 16.75 -20.79
N GLY A 261 8.87 15.62 -21.40
CA GLY A 261 9.73 15.53 -22.58
C GLY A 261 8.96 15.26 -23.87
N SER A 262 8.28 16.28 -24.43
CA SER A 262 7.92 16.42 -25.86
C SER A 262 7.19 17.75 -26.13
N VAL A 263 7.82 18.88 -25.80
CA VAL A 263 7.56 20.17 -26.48
C VAL A 263 8.89 20.91 -26.59
N THR A 264 9.69 20.56 -27.59
CA THR A 264 10.66 21.47 -28.23
C THR A 264 10.42 21.41 -29.72
#